data_AF-A0A167AUM3-F1
#
_entry.id   AF-A0A167AUM3-F1
#
_cell.length_a   1.000
_cell.length_b   1.000
_cell.length_c   1.000
_cell.angle_alpha   90.00
_cell.angle_beta   90.00
_cell.angle_gamma   90.00
#
_symmetry.space_group_name_H-M   'P 1'
#
loop_
_entity.id
_entity.type
_entity.pdbx_description
1 polymer ?
#
loop_
_entity_poly.entity_id
_entity_poly.type
_entity_poly.pdbx_seq_one_letter_code
_entity_poly.pdbx_strand_id
1 'polypeptide(L)'
;MTLQATPEQLHEAMTGLETTDHWDVLVSYSEDQLNQILKRTWGGLHKVAKPTFNVSNRLGQRTFTDVYDLVLEDPMIQFKQIDASPWATLTLSVSGTQRPKDSNDPGDVLFIPKGLYKFQVNVPLSSVSGKGTDHPVAADGKTIHFDDRTEASYHVTFHFKNEATVWQVVRNDSQEAVNYVEQALNGSVDALKRYFQALTNLDCITLSLAEISNKRAAKTQPQHPSQSKQNEHISSFQDLLCPVSFSLASQPGVLNVFIATKGGGRGEGSKTRQFGIKPGVHYTPVPTGYGASIVISRHIIVKKFLIPAITRASKDLRRVAVTERPTNKSGVTLQVVYPPQYLFEWVMNKVKDPLGNDTIALAKPDTLETDAKPLLLEIADNPKTLVPEYGWSWSGTGSIGYDVWFIITRLPRTSTFDLSIKTKEPRSFLSIQNDRIAATMTFDAEGTEKRTGKDGDDTLKVGLLFPSFELRLDELDYFRTTNVFFPGRHMIDSKRAMFPGDLVILGDITKT
;
A
#
# COMPACT_ATOMS: atom_id res chain seq x y z
N MET A 1 -1.58 -9.12 -22.72
CA MET A 1 -2.82 -8.55 -22.14
C MET A 1 -2.68 -8.66 -20.63
N THR A 2 -2.77 -7.55 -19.90
CA THR A 2 -2.67 -7.56 -18.43
C THR A 2 -4.00 -8.07 -17.85
N LEU A 3 -3.94 -9.01 -16.92
CA LEU A 3 -5.13 -9.63 -16.31
C LEU A 3 -5.20 -9.28 -14.83
N GLN A 4 -6.41 -9.08 -14.31
CA GLN A 4 -6.63 -9.14 -12.87
C GLN A 4 -6.53 -10.60 -12.44
N ALA A 5 -5.53 -10.90 -11.62
CA ALA A 5 -5.31 -12.22 -11.05
C ALA A 5 -6.16 -12.44 -9.79
N THR A 6 -6.37 -13.69 -9.40
CA THR A 6 -6.81 -14.00 -8.03
C THR A 6 -5.75 -13.58 -7.02
N PRO A 7 -6.09 -13.34 -5.74
CA PRO A 7 -5.11 -13.03 -4.71
C PRO A 7 -3.99 -14.07 -4.60
N GLU A 8 -4.32 -15.35 -4.78
CA GLU A 8 -3.38 -16.48 -4.73
C GLU A 8 -2.39 -16.44 -5.90
N GLN A 9 -2.88 -16.19 -7.12
CA GLN A 9 -2.02 -16.03 -8.30
C GLN A 9 -1.12 -14.80 -8.20
N LEU A 10 -1.65 -13.68 -7.68
CA LEU A 10 -0.87 -12.47 -7.46
C LEU A 10 0.23 -12.72 -6.41
N HIS A 11 -0.13 -13.36 -5.29
CA HIS A 11 0.80 -13.75 -4.24
C HIS A 11 1.96 -14.59 -4.77
N GLU A 12 1.65 -15.63 -5.56
CA GLU A 12 2.66 -16.47 -6.18
C GLU A 12 3.56 -15.68 -7.14
N ALA A 13 2.99 -14.77 -7.94
CA ALA A 13 3.72 -13.94 -8.89
C ALA A 13 4.66 -12.92 -8.22
N MET A 14 4.35 -12.49 -6.99
CA MET A 14 5.14 -11.56 -6.19
C MET A 14 6.14 -12.25 -5.26
N THR A 15 6.00 -13.56 -5.05
CA THR A 15 6.76 -14.28 -4.03
C THR A 15 8.27 -14.10 -4.20
N GLY A 16 8.92 -13.62 -3.14
CA GLY A 16 10.36 -13.40 -3.04
C GLY A 16 10.93 -12.24 -3.87
N LEU A 17 10.08 -11.42 -4.49
CA LEU A 17 10.48 -10.28 -5.32
C LEU A 17 10.23 -8.94 -4.62
N GLU A 18 11.02 -7.94 -5.00
CA GLU A 18 10.71 -6.53 -4.77
C GLU A 18 9.93 -6.03 -5.99
N THR A 19 8.71 -5.56 -5.76
CA THR A 19 7.68 -5.35 -6.79
C THR A 19 7.34 -3.87 -7.00
N THR A 20 7.89 -3.00 -6.15
CA THR A 20 7.69 -1.55 -6.15
C THR A 20 8.65 -0.79 -7.07
N ASP A 21 9.48 -1.47 -7.86
CA ASP A 21 10.45 -0.86 -8.79
C ASP A 21 11.40 0.13 -8.10
N HIS A 22 11.90 -0.28 -6.93
CA HIS A 22 12.75 0.51 -6.02
C HIS A 22 12.10 1.75 -5.38
N TRP A 23 10.81 1.96 -5.58
CA TRP A 23 10.04 2.92 -4.78
C TRP A 23 9.73 2.33 -3.40
N ASP A 24 9.45 3.19 -2.43
CA ASP A 24 9.18 2.75 -1.07
C ASP A 24 7.77 2.16 -0.94
N VAL A 25 6.80 2.79 -1.62
CA VAL A 25 5.39 2.40 -1.64
C VAL A 25 4.81 2.52 -3.04
N LEU A 26 3.98 1.56 -3.42
CA LEU A 26 3.12 1.59 -4.60
C LEU A 26 1.67 1.55 -4.13
N VAL A 27 0.86 2.53 -4.55
CA VAL A 27 -0.59 2.53 -4.34
C VAL A 27 -1.30 2.39 -5.68
N SER A 28 -2.30 1.51 -5.75
CA SER A 28 -2.97 1.19 -6.99
C SER A 28 -4.49 1.17 -6.85
N TYR A 29 -5.19 1.64 -7.88
CA TYR A 29 -6.66 1.69 -7.94
C TYR A 29 -7.17 0.99 -9.18
N SER A 30 -8.22 0.19 -9.03
CA SER A 30 -8.88 -0.45 -10.17
C SER A 30 -9.70 0.55 -10.96
N GLU A 31 -9.53 0.47 -12.28
CA GLU A 31 -10.34 1.22 -13.24
C GLU A 31 -11.84 0.95 -13.05
N ASP A 32 -12.21 -0.30 -12.82
CA ASP A 32 -13.61 -0.70 -12.62
C ASP A 32 -14.24 -0.02 -11.41
N GLN A 33 -13.57 -0.01 -10.25
CA GLN A 33 -14.12 0.60 -9.05
C GLN A 33 -14.09 2.13 -9.14
N LEU A 34 -13.05 2.72 -9.74
CA LEU A 34 -13.02 4.15 -10.05
C LEU A 34 -14.18 4.56 -10.96
N ASN A 35 -14.50 3.78 -12.00
CA ASN A 35 -15.63 4.02 -12.89
C ASN A 35 -16.98 3.94 -12.17
N GLN A 36 -17.14 2.98 -11.24
CA GLN A 36 -18.34 2.90 -10.42
C GLN A 36 -18.54 4.12 -9.53
N ILE A 37 -17.45 4.68 -8.98
CA ILE A 37 -17.50 5.88 -8.15
C ILE A 37 -17.77 7.11 -9.02
N LEU A 38 -17.03 7.28 -10.12
CA LEU A 38 -17.21 8.38 -11.06
C LEU A 38 -18.65 8.50 -11.55
N LYS A 39 -19.25 7.37 -11.93
CA LYS A 39 -20.66 7.31 -12.31
C LYS A 39 -21.61 7.88 -11.26
N ARG A 40 -21.37 7.59 -9.97
CA ARG A 40 -22.21 8.11 -8.88
C ARG A 40 -22.00 9.61 -8.65
N THR A 41 -20.76 10.08 -8.74
CA THR A 41 -20.44 11.49 -8.53
C THR A 41 -20.91 12.35 -9.70
N TRP A 42 -20.81 11.85 -10.94
CA TRP A 42 -21.06 12.60 -12.17
C TRP A 42 -22.45 13.23 -12.21
N GLY A 43 -23.48 12.51 -11.77
CA GLY A 43 -24.85 13.02 -11.72
C GLY A 43 -25.03 14.26 -10.85
N GLY A 44 -24.19 14.45 -9.82
CA GLY A 44 -24.17 15.62 -8.94
C GLY A 44 -23.47 16.84 -9.55
N LEU A 45 -22.70 16.66 -10.63
CA LEU A 45 -21.92 17.72 -11.29
C LEU A 45 -22.71 18.35 -12.44
N HIS A 46 -23.85 18.97 -12.13
CA HIS A 46 -24.79 19.49 -13.14
C HIS A 46 -24.15 20.39 -14.21
N LYS A 47 -23.18 21.24 -13.84
CA LYS A 47 -22.44 22.05 -14.82
C LYS A 47 -21.63 21.17 -15.77
N VAL A 48 -20.89 20.19 -15.28
CA VAL A 48 -20.03 19.35 -16.13
C VAL A 48 -20.85 18.38 -16.98
N ALA A 49 -21.91 17.80 -16.41
CA ALA A 49 -22.74 16.78 -17.07
C ALA A 49 -23.72 17.35 -18.12
N LYS A 50 -24.05 18.64 -18.07
CA LYS A 50 -25.01 19.28 -18.99
C LYS A 50 -24.44 20.58 -19.57
N PRO A 51 -23.43 20.50 -20.46
CA PRO A 51 -22.80 21.69 -21.00
C PRO A 51 -23.72 22.39 -22.01
N THR A 52 -23.83 23.71 -21.87
CA THR A 52 -24.44 24.60 -22.86
C THR A 52 -23.39 25.56 -23.39
N PHE A 53 -23.22 25.61 -24.72
CA PHE A 53 -22.22 26.48 -25.37
C PHE A 53 -22.62 26.86 -26.79
N ASN A 54 -21.96 27.88 -27.33
CA ASN A 54 -22.22 28.42 -28.66
C ASN A 54 -21.11 28.04 -29.64
N VAL A 55 -21.49 27.71 -30.88
CA VAL A 55 -20.57 27.50 -32.02
C VAL A 55 -20.91 28.52 -33.09
N SER A 56 -19.93 29.33 -33.51
CA SER A 56 -20.13 30.30 -34.58
C SER A 56 -19.45 29.82 -35.85
N ASN A 57 -20.24 29.69 -36.91
CA ASN A 57 -19.81 29.21 -38.21
C ASN A 57 -19.93 30.34 -39.23
N ARG A 58 -19.02 30.39 -40.21
CA ARG A 58 -19.02 31.38 -41.28
C ARG A 58 -19.28 30.69 -42.62
N LEU A 59 -20.33 31.11 -43.32
CA LEU A 59 -20.62 30.69 -44.69
C LEU A 59 -20.62 31.94 -45.56
N GLY A 60 -19.53 32.14 -46.30
CA GLY A 60 -19.29 33.37 -47.06
C GLY A 60 -19.15 34.60 -46.15
N GLN A 61 -20.04 35.59 -46.31
CA GLN A 61 -20.05 36.83 -45.51
C GLN A 61 -20.99 36.77 -44.29
N ARG A 62 -21.73 35.67 -44.11
CA ARG A 62 -22.67 35.52 -43.00
C ARG A 62 -22.07 34.66 -41.89
N THR A 63 -22.23 35.12 -40.65
CA THR A 63 -21.96 34.34 -39.45
C THR A 63 -23.28 33.88 -38.87
N PHE A 64 -23.39 32.59 -38.59
CA PHE A 64 -24.51 32.01 -37.85
C PHE A 64 -23.96 31.38 -36.58
N THR A 65 -24.75 31.45 -35.52
CA THR A 65 -24.39 30.89 -34.23
C THR A 65 -25.41 29.81 -33.88
N ASP A 66 -24.89 28.61 -33.62
CA ASP A 66 -25.63 27.49 -33.09
C ASP A 66 -25.42 27.41 -31.57
N VAL A 67 -26.48 27.11 -30.84
CA VAL A 67 -26.47 26.79 -29.42
C VAL A 67 -26.57 25.28 -29.28
N TYR A 68 -25.61 24.71 -28.56
CA TYR A 68 -25.58 23.31 -28.21
C TYR A 68 -26.01 23.17 -26.75
N ASP A 69 -27.07 22.41 -26.52
CA ASP A 69 -27.58 22.03 -25.20
C ASP A 69 -27.39 20.51 -25.08
N LEU A 70 -26.25 20.10 -24.52
CA LEU A 70 -25.85 18.69 -24.47
C LEU A 70 -26.08 18.07 -23.09
N VAL A 71 -26.23 16.76 -23.10
CA VAL A 71 -26.21 15.90 -21.91
C VAL A 71 -25.11 14.87 -22.12
N LEU A 72 -24.10 14.94 -21.25
CA LEU A 72 -23.00 13.99 -21.16
C LEU A 72 -23.36 12.93 -20.13
N GLU A 73 -23.49 11.68 -20.58
CA GLU A 73 -23.76 10.55 -19.71
C GLU A 73 -22.56 10.20 -18.81
N ASP A 74 -22.78 9.22 -17.94
CA ASP A 74 -21.77 8.69 -17.01
C ASP A 74 -20.45 8.41 -17.75
N PRO A 75 -19.33 9.02 -17.32
CA PRO A 75 -18.07 8.80 -17.97
C PRO A 75 -17.50 7.43 -17.65
N MET A 76 -16.73 6.90 -18.60
CA MET A 76 -15.85 5.76 -18.37
C MET A 76 -14.40 6.17 -18.60
N ILE A 77 -13.57 5.92 -17.60
CA ILE A 77 -12.12 6.10 -17.63
C ILE A 77 -11.49 4.80 -18.10
N GLN A 78 -10.49 4.91 -18.98
CA GLN A 78 -9.57 3.84 -19.32
C GLN A 78 -8.12 4.30 -19.21
N PHE A 79 -7.30 3.57 -18.47
CA PHE A 79 -5.90 3.92 -18.26
C PHE A 79 -4.98 3.34 -19.35
N LYS A 80 -3.99 4.12 -19.77
CA LYS A 80 -3.00 3.71 -20.79
C LYS A 80 -1.66 4.41 -20.58
N GLN A 81 -0.57 3.70 -20.83
CA GLN A 81 0.76 4.30 -20.88
C GLN A 81 1.09 4.70 -22.33
N ILE A 82 1.52 5.94 -22.56
CA ILE A 82 2.05 6.41 -23.85
C ILE A 82 3.43 6.99 -23.58
N ASP A 83 4.48 6.43 -24.20
CA ASP A 83 5.87 6.88 -24.07
C ASP A 83 6.32 7.13 -22.62
N ALA A 84 6.01 6.17 -21.73
CA ALA A 84 6.25 6.22 -20.29
C ALA A 84 5.49 7.33 -19.50
N SER A 85 4.60 8.07 -20.15
CA SER A 85 3.69 9.01 -19.51
C SER A 85 2.35 8.33 -19.20
N PRO A 86 1.74 8.61 -18.04
CA PRO A 86 0.44 8.08 -17.69
C PRO A 86 -0.69 8.88 -18.35
N TRP A 87 -1.57 8.19 -19.06
CA TRP A 87 -2.73 8.78 -19.72
C TRP A 87 -4.01 8.10 -19.28
N ALA A 88 -5.09 8.86 -19.39
CA ALA A 88 -6.44 8.35 -19.27
C ALA A 88 -7.25 8.74 -20.51
N THR A 89 -8.17 7.85 -20.84
CA THR A 89 -9.18 8.07 -21.87
C THR A 89 -10.51 8.21 -21.15
N LEU A 90 -11.14 9.37 -21.23
CA LEU A 90 -12.49 9.60 -20.73
C LEU A 90 -13.47 9.44 -21.89
N THR A 91 -14.39 8.49 -21.77
CA THR A 91 -15.45 8.25 -22.77
C THR A 91 -16.79 8.69 -22.19
N LEU A 92 -17.47 9.58 -22.89
CA LEU A 92 -18.74 10.18 -22.48
C LEU A 92 -19.75 9.99 -23.61
N SER A 93 -20.83 9.22 -23.40
CA SER A 93 -21.93 9.22 -24.37
C SER A 93 -22.61 10.59 -24.39
N VAL A 94 -22.95 11.08 -25.58
CA VAL A 94 -23.57 12.40 -25.76
C VAL A 94 -24.98 12.26 -26.32
N SER A 95 -25.87 13.09 -25.80
CA SER A 95 -27.20 13.36 -26.34
C SER A 95 -27.52 14.85 -26.20
N GLY A 96 -28.62 15.32 -26.79
CA GLY A 96 -29.09 16.69 -26.61
C GLY A 96 -29.58 17.30 -27.90
N THR A 97 -29.42 18.62 -28.01
CA THR A 97 -29.92 19.38 -29.15
C THR A 97 -28.92 20.43 -29.62
N GLN A 98 -28.91 20.68 -30.92
CA GLN A 98 -28.35 21.88 -31.53
C GLN A 98 -29.50 22.70 -32.10
N ARG A 99 -29.49 24.02 -31.88
CA ARG A 99 -30.46 24.95 -32.46
C ARG A 99 -29.78 26.27 -32.86
N PRO A 100 -30.25 26.97 -33.91
CA PRO A 100 -29.78 28.32 -34.19
C PRO A 100 -30.10 29.25 -33.02
N LYS A 101 -29.19 30.14 -32.65
CA LYS A 101 -29.31 31.03 -31.49
C LYS A 101 -30.54 31.95 -31.55
N ASP A 102 -30.86 32.42 -32.76
CA ASP A 102 -31.89 33.44 -33.00
C ASP A 102 -33.13 32.85 -33.71
N SER A 103 -33.23 31.51 -33.86
CA SER A 103 -34.43 30.88 -34.42
C SER A 103 -35.43 30.53 -33.33
N ASN A 104 -36.70 30.90 -33.56
CA ASN A 104 -37.85 30.49 -32.75
C ASN A 104 -38.61 29.31 -33.40
N ASP A 105 -38.12 28.76 -34.52
CA ASP A 105 -38.76 27.64 -35.22
C ASP A 105 -38.35 26.29 -34.61
N PRO A 106 -39.28 25.49 -34.07
CA PRO A 106 -38.99 24.14 -33.59
C PRO A 106 -38.43 23.19 -34.66
N GLY A 107 -38.67 23.45 -35.94
CA GLY A 107 -38.17 22.66 -37.08
C GLY A 107 -36.67 22.77 -37.33
N ASP A 108 -36.02 23.80 -36.80
CA ASP A 108 -34.57 24.03 -36.95
C ASP A 108 -33.73 23.31 -35.87
N VAL A 109 -34.38 22.55 -34.98
CA VAL A 109 -33.69 21.85 -33.89
C VAL A 109 -33.16 20.51 -34.39
N LEU A 110 -31.84 20.38 -34.39
CA LEU A 110 -31.15 19.12 -34.61
C LEU A 110 -31.13 18.32 -33.30
N PHE A 111 -31.72 17.13 -33.33
CA PHE A 111 -31.68 16.18 -32.20
C PHE A 111 -30.46 15.26 -32.29
N ILE A 112 -29.71 15.17 -31.19
CA ILE A 112 -28.58 14.25 -31.03
C ILE A 112 -29.07 13.04 -30.23
N PRO A 113 -29.23 11.86 -30.88
CA PRO A 113 -29.83 10.70 -30.25
C PRO A 113 -28.92 10.08 -29.19
N LYS A 114 -29.55 9.60 -28.13
CA LYS A 114 -28.87 8.94 -27.01
C LYS A 114 -28.20 7.63 -27.45
N GLY A 115 -26.96 7.41 -27.01
CA GLY A 115 -26.23 6.15 -27.21
C GLY A 115 -25.58 5.94 -28.58
N LEU A 116 -25.77 6.88 -29.53
CA LEU A 116 -25.21 6.78 -30.88
C LEU A 116 -23.82 7.39 -31.00
N TYR A 117 -23.56 8.49 -30.29
CA TYR A 117 -22.30 9.23 -30.33
C TYR A 117 -21.65 9.30 -28.95
N LYS A 118 -20.32 9.35 -28.95
CA LYS A 118 -19.49 9.48 -27.74
C LYS A 118 -18.41 10.53 -27.97
N PHE A 119 -18.11 11.31 -26.94
CA PHE A 119 -16.85 12.03 -26.88
C PHE A 119 -15.81 11.13 -26.24
N GLN A 120 -14.67 10.98 -26.90
CA GLN A 120 -13.49 10.35 -26.34
C GLN A 120 -12.42 11.42 -26.12
N VAL A 121 -11.99 11.56 -24.87
CA VAL A 121 -11.03 12.57 -24.44
C VAL A 121 -9.79 11.87 -23.94
N ASN A 122 -8.69 11.99 -24.67
CA ASN A 122 -7.40 11.46 -24.28
C ASN A 122 -6.64 12.55 -23.52
N VAL A 123 -6.44 12.35 -22.22
CA VAL A 123 -5.81 13.31 -21.32
C VAL A 123 -4.56 12.70 -20.69
N PRO A 124 -3.42 13.40 -20.68
CA PRO A 124 -2.34 13.05 -19.78
C PRO A 124 -2.82 13.28 -18.34
N LEU A 125 -2.49 12.34 -17.45
CA LEU A 125 -2.74 12.55 -16.02
C LEU A 125 -1.80 13.65 -15.50
N SER A 126 -2.24 14.36 -14.47
CA SER A 126 -1.45 15.44 -13.88
C SER A 126 -1.78 15.57 -12.41
N SER A 127 -0.94 16.33 -11.69
CA SER A 127 -1.21 16.66 -10.30
C SER A 127 -1.36 18.16 -10.10
N VAL A 128 -2.31 18.55 -9.25
CA VAL A 128 -2.61 19.93 -8.88
C VAL A 128 -2.43 20.07 -7.38
N SER A 129 -1.78 21.13 -6.90
CA SER A 129 -1.66 21.36 -5.46
C SER A 129 -3.03 21.76 -4.87
N GLY A 130 -3.34 21.26 -3.67
CA GLY A 130 -4.63 21.47 -2.99
C GLY A 130 -4.91 22.90 -2.52
N LYS A 131 -4.03 23.88 -2.80
CA LYS A 131 -4.25 25.30 -2.46
C LYS A 131 -5.11 26.04 -3.48
N GLY A 132 -5.54 25.39 -4.56
CA GLY A 132 -6.51 25.93 -5.52
C GLY A 132 -5.99 27.07 -6.42
N THR A 133 -4.79 27.57 -6.18
CA THR A 133 -4.16 28.68 -6.93
C THR A 133 -3.08 28.23 -7.91
N ASP A 134 -2.62 26.98 -7.83
CA ASP A 134 -1.41 26.57 -8.54
C ASP A 134 -1.72 25.97 -9.91
N HIS A 135 -0.78 26.20 -10.84
CA HIS A 135 -0.82 25.58 -12.16
C HIS A 135 -0.60 24.06 -12.04
N PRO A 136 -1.34 23.24 -12.78
CA PRO A 136 -1.13 21.79 -12.84
C PRO A 136 0.30 21.48 -13.26
N VAL A 137 0.96 20.61 -12.49
CA VAL A 137 2.23 20.03 -12.89
C VAL A 137 1.88 18.85 -13.78
N ALA A 138 2.17 18.98 -15.08
CA ALA A 138 1.96 17.90 -16.04
C ALA A 138 2.73 16.65 -15.56
N ALA A 139 2.08 15.48 -15.53
CA ALA A 139 2.79 14.22 -15.33
C ALA A 139 3.38 13.78 -16.67
N ASP A 140 4.36 14.53 -17.17
CA ASP A 140 5.23 14.13 -18.29
C ASP A 140 6.21 13.02 -17.88
N GLY A 141 5.78 12.14 -16.99
CA GLY A 141 6.64 11.18 -16.32
C GLY A 141 7.68 11.84 -15.40
N LYS A 142 7.45 13.06 -14.90
CA LYS A 142 8.30 13.63 -13.83
C LYS A 142 7.89 13.14 -12.44
N THR A 143 8.87 13.14 -11.55
CA THR A 143 8.69 12.98 -10.12
C THR A 143 8.25 14.32 -9.53
N ILE A 144 7.21 14.31 -8.71
CA ILE A 144 6.71 15.49 -8.00
C ILE A 144 7.25 15.43 -6.58
N HIS A 145 7.92 16.50 -6.14
CA HIS A 145 8.52 16.60 -4.81
C HIS A 145 7.67 17.47 -3.89
N PHE A 146 7.56 17.04 -2.65
CA PHE A 146 7.07 17.87 -1.56
C PHE A 146 8.20 18.78 -1.07
N ASP A 147 7.86 20.02 -0.68
CA ASP A 147 8.79 20.87 0.05
C ASP A 147 8.89 20.37 1.50
N ASP A 148 10.11 20.04 1.93
CA ASP A 148 10.40 19.57 3.29
C ASP A 148 9.99 20.55 4.40
N ARG A 149 9.81 21.83 4.06
CA ARG A 149 9.47 22.89 5.01
C ARG A 149 7.97 23.14 5.15
N THR A 150 7.13 22.58 4.27
CA THR A 150 5.70 22.87 4.26
C THR A 150 4.85 21.63 4.09
N GLU A 151 3.75 21.57 4.86
CA GLU A 151 2.71 20.58 4.60
C GLU A 151 1.91 20.99 3.36
N ALA A 152 1.69 20.01 2.48
CA ALA A 152 1.01 20.15 1.21
C ALA A 152 0.21 18.88 0.89
N SER A 153 -0.81 19.08 0.07
CA SER A 153 -1.64 18.03 -0.53
C SER A 153 -1.59 18.20 -2.04
N TYR A 154 -1.51 17.09 -2.77
CA TYR A 154 -1.50 17.04 -4.23
C TYR A 154 -2.64 16.16 -4.72
N HIS A 155 -3.42 16.65 -5.67
CA HIS A 155 -4.58 15.98 -6.24
C HIS A 155 -4.26 15.49 -7.65
N VAL A 156 -4.35 14.18 -7.89
CA VAL A 156 -4.27 13.61 -9.24
C VAL A 156 -5.58 13.94 -9.94
N THR A 157 -5.54 14.62 -11.10
CA THR A 157 -6.75 15.14 -11.76
C THR A 157 -6.71 14.94 -13.27
N PHE A 158 -7.89 15.01 -13.90
CA PHE A 158 -8.01 15.23 -15.33
C PHE A 158 -7.76 16.70 -15.64
N HIS A 159 -6.64 16.99 -16.31
CA HIS A 159 -6.32 18.35 -16.68
C HIS A 159 -6.69 18.64 -18.14
N PHE A 160 -7.89 19.18 -18.33
CA PHE A 160 -8.42 19.51 -19.66
C PHE A 160 -7.81 20.77 -20.30
N LYS A 161 -7.05 21.59 -19.56
CA LYS A 161 -6.30 22.74 -20.12
C LYS A 161 -4.93 22.36 -20.69
N ASN A 162 -4.66 21.07 -20.88
CA ASN A 162 -3.44 20.61 -21.53
C ASN A 162 -3.57 20.69 -23.06
N GLU A 163 -2.57 21.26 -23.74
CA GLU A 163 -2.53 21.31 -25.21
C GLU A 163 -2.44 19.91 -25.85
N ALA A 164 -1.83 18.95 -25.15
CA ALA A 164 -1.75 17.54 -25.58
C ALA A 164 -3.09 16.79 -25.47
N THR A 165 -4.13 17.39 -24.88
CA THR A 165 -5.45 16.75 -24.81
C THR A 165 -6.09 16.65 -26.19
N VAL A 166 -6.39 15.42 -26.60
CA VAL A 166 -7.05 15.12 -27.87
C VAL A 166 -8.51 14.79 -27.61
N TRP A 167 -9.40 15.47 -28.34
CA TRP A 167 -10.85 15.27 -28.31
C TRP A 167 -11.29 14.70 -29.66
N GLN A 168 -12.15 13.68 -29.62
CA GLN A 168 -12.73 13.13 -30.84
C GLN A 168 -14.17 12.69 -30.59
N VAL A 169 -14.99 12.79 -31.64
CA VAL A 169 -16.32 12.17 -31.67
C VAL A 169 -16.15 10.76 -32.20
N VAL A 170 -16.71 9.79 -31.48
CA VAL A 170 -16.73 8.39 -31.87
C VAL A 170 -18.17 7.96 -32.03
N ARG A 171 -18.45 7.28 -33.14
CA ARG A 171 -19.74 6.68 -33.44
C ARG A 171 -19.83 5.28 -32.83
N ASN A 172 -21.03 4.88 -32.42
CA ASN A 172 -21.34 3.49 -32.13
C ASN A 172 -21.76 2.79 -33.44
N ASP A 173 -20.92 1.87 -33.95
CA ASP A 173 -21.09 1.23 -35.26
C ASP A 173 -22.32 0.31 -35.37
N SER A 174 -23.01 0.06 -34.26
CA SER A 174 -24.16 -0.84 -34.17
C SER A 174 -25.52 -0.26 -34.63
N GLN A 175 -25.56 0.99 -35.11
CA GLN A 175 -26.79 1.67 -35.56
C GLN A 175 -26.58 2.46 -36.86
N GLU A 176 -27.63 2.59 -37.68
CA GLU A 176 -27.65 3.45 -38.88
C GLU A 176 -27.40 4.91 -38.47
N ALA A 177 -26.24 5.46 -38.84
CA ALA A 177 -25.91 6.82 -38.45
C ALA A 177 -26.42 7.86 -39.43
N VAL A 178 -26.59 9.03 -38.85
CA VAL A 178 -27.07 10.22 -39.52
C VAL A 178 -25.86 11.14 -39.72
N ASN A 179 -25.28 11.13 -40.93
CA ASN A 179 -24.00 11.80 -41.24
C ASN A 179 -23.97 13.30 -40.85
N TYR A 180 -25.11 14.00 -40.90
CA TYR A 180 -25.16 15.42 -40.53
C TYR A 180 -25.04 15.68 -39.02
N VAL A 181 -25.50 14.76 -38.17
CA VAL A 181 -25.32 14.87 -36.71
C VAL A 181 -23.86 14.70 -36.33
N GLU A 182 -23.17 13.76 -36.98
CA GLU A 182 -21.74 13.54 -36.77
C GLU A 182 -20.90 14.75 -37.19
N GLN A 183 -21.22 15.35 -38.35
CA GLN A 183 -20.56 16.57 -38.81
C GLN A 183 -20.79 17.74 -37.85
N ALA A 184 -22.02 17.92 -37.35
CA ALA A 184 -22.34 18.94 -36.36
C ALA A 184 -21.53 18.75 -35.05
N LEU A 185 -21.53 17.53 -34.50
CA LEU A 185 -20.77 17.21 -33.30
C LEU A 185 -19.26 17.42 -33.50
N ASN A 186 -18.71 17.01 -34.64
CA ASN A 186 -17.30 17.26 -34.99
C ASN A 186 -17.00 18.76 -35.05
N GLY A 187 -17.88 19.57 -35.63
CA GLY A 187 -17.76 21.03 -35.64
C GLY A 187 -17.87 21.68 -34.25
N SER A 188 -18.46 20.99 -33.28
CA SER A 188 -18.65 21.46 -31.91
C SER A 188 -17.45 21.20 -30.98
N VAL A 189 -16.52 20.31 -31.37
CA VAL A 189 -15.44 19.79 -30.51
C VAL A 189 -14.61 20.91 -29.88
N ASP A 190 -14.22 21.92 -30.64
CA ASP A 190 -13.41 23.02 -30.13
C ASP A 190 -14.15 23.87 -29.09
N ALA A 191 -15.45 24.08 -29.27
CA ALA A 191 -16.26 24.82 -28.30
C ALA A 191 -16.47 24.01 -27.03
N LEU A 192 -16.68 22.69 -27.13
CA LEU A 192 -16.70 21.79 -25.99
C LEU A 192 -15.35 21.74 -25.26
N LYS A 193 -14.23 21.70 -26.00
CA LYS A 193 -12.89 21.80 -25.43
C LYS A 193 -12.74 23.09 -24.62
N ARG A 194 -13.12 24.24 -25.18
CA ARG A 194 -13.11 25.53 -24.47
C ARG A 194 -14.01 25.53 -23.24
N TYR A 195 -15.17 24.86 -23.30
CA TYR A 195 -16.06 24.70 -22.15
C TYR A 195 -15.35 24.01 -20.97
N PHE A 196 -14.73 22.85 -21.22
CA PHE A 196 -13.97 22.13 -20.19
C PHE A 196 -12.71 22.89 -19.74
N GLN A 197 -12.07 23.63 -20.65
CA GLN A 197 -10.94 24.50 -20.31
C GLN A 197 -11.35 25.71 -19.46
N ALA A 198 -12.62 26.13 -19.48
CA ALA A 198 -13.12 27.21 -18.64
C ALA A 198 -13.44 26.77 -17.20
N LEU A 199 -13.38 25.47 -16.89
CA LEU A 199 -13.58 24.97 -15.55
C LEU A 199 -12.54 25.53 -14.57
N THR A 200 -13.00 25.85 -13.35
CA THR A 200 -12.14 26.37 -12.29
C THR A 200 -11.33 25.24 -11.64
N ASN A 201 -10.26 25.58 -10.93
CA ASN A 201 -9.46 24.58 -10.21
C ASN A 201 -10.29 23.80 -9.17
N LEU A 202 -11.32 24.43 -8.57
CA LEU A 202 -12.26 23.77 -7.66
C LEU A 202 -13.09 22.69 -8.37
N ASP A 203 -13.51 22.95 -9.61
CA ASP A 203 -14.21 21.96 -10.44
C ASP A 203 -13.28 20.79 -10.81
N CYS A 204 -12.00 21.06 -11.08
CA CYS A 204 -10.99 20.02 -11.34
C CYS A 204 -10.68 19.17 -10.10
N ILE A 205 -10.59 19.78 -8.92
CA ILE A 205 -10.42 19.05 -7.64
C ILE A 205 -11.64 18.16 -7.38
N THR A 206 -12.84 18.60 -7.76
CA THR A 206 -14.05 17.79 -7.67
C THR A 206 -13.99 16.54 -8.56
N LEU A 207 -13.12 16.52 -9.58
CA LEU A 207 -12.85 15.38 -10.47
C LEU A 207 -11.51 14.67 -10.15
N SER A 208 -10.92 14.91 -8.97
CA SER A 208 -9.58 14.40 -8.62
C SER A 208 -9.58 12.93 -8.28
N LEU A 209 -8.82 12.09 -8.99
CA LEU A 209 -8.75 10.65 -8.81
C LEU A 209 -8.08 10.15 -7.51
N ALA A 210 -7.23 10.96 -6.88
CA ALA A 210 -6.50 10.62 -5.65
C ALA A 210 -5.87 11.88 -5.05
N GLU A 211 -5.67 11.93 -3.73
CA GLU A 211 -4.83 12.94 -3.07
C GLU A 211 -3.59 12.28 -2.45
N ILE A 212 -2.42 12.88 -2.57
CA ILE A 212 -1.20 12.48 -1.87
C ILE A 212 -0.81 13.64 -0.95
N SER A 213 -0.56 13.35 0.34
CA SER A 213 -0.32 14.37 1.37
C SER A 213 0.91 14.04 2.20
N ASN A 214 1.71 15.05 2.52
CA ASN A 214 2.80 14.95 3.50
C ASN A 214 2.40 15.54 4.87
N LYS A 215 1.11 15.84 5.08
CA LYS A 215 0.59 16.29 6.38
C LYS A 215 0.82 15.20 7.41
N ARG A 216 1.36 15.60 8.56
CA ARG A 216 1.52 14.67 9.69
C ARG A 216 0.16 14.30 10.26
N ALA A 217 -0.03 13.02 10.55
CA ALA A 217 -1.24 12.59 11.23
C ALA A 217 -1.34 13.33 12.58
N ALA A 218 -2.48 13.97 12.83
CA ALA A 218 -2.68 14.75 14.05
C ALA A 218 -2.49 13.82 15.25
N LYS A 219 -1.65 14.22 16.22
CA LYS A 219 -1.49 13.49 17.49
C LYS A 219 -2.87 13.29 18.09
N THR A 220 -3.42 12.09 17.99
CA THR A 220 -4.63 11.73 18.71
C THR A 220 -4.27 11.83 20.19
N GLN A 221 -4.84 12.82 20.89
CA GLN A 221 -4.67 12.97 22.32
C GLN A 221 -5.03 11.64 22.99
N PRO A 222 -4.22 11.13 23.94
CA PRO A 222 -4.61 9.96 24.70
C PRO A 222 -5.88 10.30 25.50
N GLN A 223 -6.99 9.66 25.13
CA GLN A 223 -8.19 9.63 25.95
C GLN A 223 -7.91 8.75 27.19
N HIS A 224 -7.11 9.24 28.14
CA HIS A 224 -7.14 8.89 29.58
C HIS A 224 -5.98 9.58 30.33
N PRO A 225 -6.25 10.44 31.34
CA PRO A 225 -5.22 11.22 32.04
C PRO A 225 -4.27 10.46 32.98
N SER A 226 -4.27 9.12 33.00
CA SER A 226 -3.57 8.33 34.04
C SER A 226 -2.50 7.35 33.54
N GLN A 227 -2.12 7.36 32.26
CA GLN A 227 -1.05 6.47 31.73
C GLN A 227 0.11 7.21 31.05
N SER A 228 0.24 8.52 31.22
CA SER A 228 1.10 9.38 30.40
C SER A 228 2.55 9.55 30.88
N LYS A 229 3.17 8.57 31.54
CA LYS A 229 4.60 8.65 31.89
C LYS A 229 5.47 7.45 31.49
N GLN A 230 4.92 6.41 30.87
CA GLN A 230 5.71 5.28 30.35
C GLN A 230 5.68 5.13 28.81
N ASN A 231 4.82 5.87 28.10
CA ASN A 231 4.61 5.69 26.65
C ASN A 231 5.31 6.70 25.73
N GLU A 232 6.18 7.58 26.24
CA GLU A 232 6.91 8.55 25.40
C GLU A 232 7.91 7.91 24.42
N HIS A 233 8.24 6.62 24.58
CA HIS A 233 9.19 5.93 23.69
C HIS A 233 8.58 5.39 22.37
N ILE A 234 7.26 5.48 22.16
CA ILE A 234 6.58 4.81 21.04
C ILE A 234 6.49 5.69 19.76
N SER A 235 6.77 7.00 19.82
CA SER A 235 6.48 7.95 18.73
C SER A 235 7.48 8.04 17.55
N SER A 236 8.28 7.01 17.30
CA SER A 236 9.49 7.15 16.46
C SER A 236 9.36 6.65 15.01
N PHE A 237 8.20 6.13 14.62
CA PHE A 237 7.91 5.73 13.24
C PHE A 237 6.88 6.64 12.55
N GLN A 238 6.45 7.73 13.20
CA GLN A 238 5.38 8.61 12.72
C GLN A 238 5.64 9.18 11.32
N ASP A 239 6.89 9.41 10.94
CA ASP A 239 7.24 9.94 9.61
C ASP A 239 7.73 8.85 8.63
N LEU A 240 7.81 7.57 9.04
CA LEU A 240 8.45 6.52 8.24
C LEU A 240 7.83 6.43 6.84
N LEU A 241 6.52 6.57 6.80
CA LEU A 241 5.68 6.43 5.63
C LEU A 241 5.26 7.80 5.05
N CYS A 242 5.75 8.92 5.59
CA CYS A 242 5.41 10.23 5.07
C CYS A 242 6.00 10.43 3.67
N PRO A 243 5.22 10.83 2.64
CA PRO A 243 5.72 11.04 1.29
C PRO A 243 6.71 12.21 1.23
N VAL A 244 7.73 12.06 0.39
CA VAL A 244 8.70 13.10 0.01
C VAL A 244 8.59 13.40 -1.48
N SER A 245 8.31 12.37 -2.27
CA SER A 245 8.00 12.54 -3.68
C SER A 245 7.13 11.40 -4.21
N PHE A 246 6.49 11.61 -5.35
CA PHE A 246 5.71 10.59 -6.01
C PHE A 246 5.76 10.71 -7.54
N SER A 247 5.43 9.62 -8.22
CA SER A 247 5.26 9.60 -9.66
C SER A 247 4.07 8.73 -10.06
N LEU A 248 3.39 9.15 -11.13
CA LEU A 248 2.23 8.46 -11.66
C LEU A 248 2.65 7.52 -12.77
N ALA A 249 2.02 6.35 -12.81
CA ALA A 249 2.10 5.41 -13.92
C ALA A 249 0.73 4.78 -14.13
N SER A 250 0.51 4.23 -15.32
CA SER A 250 -0.78 3.66 -15.69
C SER A 250 -0.57 2.41 -16.50
N GLN A 251 -1.28 1.35 -16.17
CA GLN A 251 -1.35 0.16 -17.00
C GLN A 251 -2.82 -0.16 -17.27
N PRO A 252 -3.15 -0.94 -18.31
CA PRO A 252 -4.54 -1.30 -18.57
C PRO A 252 -5.22 -1.83 -17.29
N GLY A 253 -6.33 -1.20 -16.91
CA GLY A 253 -7.16 -1.57 -15.77
C GLY A 253 -6.74 -1.00 -14.40
N VAL A 254 -5.59 -0.33 -14.26
CA VAL A 254 -5.23 0.33 -12.98
C VAL A 254 -4.44 1.63 -13.13
N LEU A 255 -4.70 2.54 -12.19
CA LEU A 255 -3.84 3.70 -11.91
C LEU A 255 -2.83 3.32 -10.83
N ASN A 256 -1.55 3.64 -11.03
CA ASN A 256 -0.46 3.39 -10.09
C ASN A 256 0.17 4.71 -9.63
N VAL A 257 0.41 4.81 -8.32
CA VAL A 257 1.10 5.92 -7.68
C VAL A 257 2.31 5.36 -6.95
N PHE A 258 3.50 5.65 -7.47
CA PHE A 258 4.77 5.26 -6.88
C PHE A 258 5.26 6.37 -5.96
N ILE A 259 5.61 6.04 -4.71
CA ILE A 259 5.87 7.02 -3.65
C ILE A 259 7.20 6.73 -2.98
N ALA A 260 8.02 7.77 -2.86
CA ALA A 260 9.22 7.78 -2.02
C ALA A 260 8.90 8.48 -0.70
N THR A 261 9.47 7.98 0.38
CA THR A 261 9.10 8.32 1.76
C THR A 261 10.29 8.84 2.55
N LYS A 262 10.02 9.58 3.64
CA LYS A 262 11.07 10.05 4.56
C LYS A 262 11.84 8.88 5.17
N GLY A 263 11.18 7.75 5.43
CA GLY A 263 11.78 6.57 6.05
C GLY A 263 12.65 5.71 5.14
N GLY A 264 12.36 5.70 3.84
CA GLY A 264 13.03 4.82 2.88
C GLY A 264 14.50 5.14 2.66
N GLY A 265 14.80 6.42 2.40
CA GLY A 265 16.18 6.86 2.16
C GLY A 265 16.82 6.27 0.90
N ARG A 266 16.02 5.69 -0.01
CA ARG A 266 16.45 5.22 -1.34
C ARG A 266 16.40 6.31 -2.42
N GLY A 267 15.77 7.44 -2.11
CA GLY A 267 15.55 8.52 -3.07
C GLY A 267 14.40 8.20 -4.01
N GLU A 268 14.45 8.75 -5.22
CA GLU A 268 13.49 8.42 -6.28
C GLU A 268 13.73 6.98 -6.76
N GLY A 269 12.66 6.21 -6.88
CA GLY A 269 12.73 4.86 -7.42
C GLY A 269 13.04 4.84 -8.91
N SER A 270 12.87 3.67 -9.55
CA SER A 270 13.16 3.53 -10.97
C SER A 270 12.27 4.41 -11.85
N LYS A 271 12.82 4.90 -12.97
CA LYS A 271 12.10 5.69 -13.98
C LYS A 271 11.07 4.86 -14.77
N THR A 272 11.20 3.53 -14.76
CA THR A 272 10.27 2.63 -15.46
C THR A 272 8.88 2.66 -14.84
N ARG A 273 8.80 2.75 -13.49
CA ARG A 273 7.55 2.76 -12.70
C ARG A 273 6.63 1.62 -13.06
N GLN A 274 7.18 0.42 -13.05
CA GLN A 274 6.46 -0.80 -13.40
C GLN A 274 6.22 -1.65 -12.17
N PHE A 275 5.02 -2.22 -12.07
CA PHE A 275 4.78 -3.24 -11.06
C PHE A 275 5.59 -4.50 -11.41
N GLY A 276 6.62 -4.78 -10.62
CA GLY A 276 7.59 -5.85 -10.89
C GLY A 276 7.10 -7.19 -10.40
N ILE A 277 6.72 -8.09 -11.31
CA ILE A 277 6.35 -9.48 -10.99
C ILE A 277 7.21 -10.46 -11.77
N LYS A 278 7.07 -11.76 -11.48
CA LYS A 278 7.82 -12.82 -12.15
C LYS A 278 7.79 -12.67 -13.69
N PRO A 279 8.91 -12.90 -14.39
CA PRO A 279 8.96 -12.82 -15.84
C PRO A 279 7.91 -13.71 -16.52
N GLY A 280 7.28 -13.19 -17.58
CA GLY A 280 6.23 -13.91 -18.32
C GLY A 280 4.83 -13.82 -17.69
N VAL A 281 4.71 -13.20 -16.51
CA VAL A 281 3.42 -12.92 -15.87
C VAL A 281 3.03 -11.46 -16.12
N HIS A 282 1.75 -11.21 -16.39
CA HIS A 282 1.21 -9.88 -16.66
C HIS A 282 -0.04 -9.63 -15.84
N TYR A 283 0.14 -9.27 -14.56
CA TYR A 283 -0.94 -8.99 -13.63
C TYR A 283 -0.98 -7.53 -13.19
N THR A 284 -2.16 -7.10 -12.78
CA THR A 284 -2.32 -5.84 -12.05
C THR A 284 -1.96 -6.02 -10.58
N PRO A 285 -1.45 -4.97 -9.91
CA PRO A 285 -1.24 -4.95 -8.45
C PRO A 285 -2.55 -5.04 -7.65
N VAL A 286 -3.70 -4.87 -8.31
CA VAL A 286 -5.03 -5.06 -7.73
C VAL A 286 -5.61 -6.39 -8.23
N PRO A 287 -5.79 -7.41 -7.37
CA PRO A 287 -6.37 -8.69 -7.75
C PRO A 287 -7.90 -8.63 -7.80
N THR A 288 -8.52 -9.67 -8.35
CA THR A 288 -9.99 -9.82 -8.40
C THR A 288 -10.61 -9.81 -7.00
N GLY A 289 -11.78 -9.19 -6.87
CA GLY A 289 -12.50 -9.06 -5.60
C GLY A 289 -12.06 -7.89 -4.72
N TYR A 290 -11.08 -7.10 -5.17
CA TYR A 290 -10.61 -5.88 -4.53
C TYR A 290 -10.60 -4.75 -5.55
N GLY A 291 -10.54 -3.50 -5.11
CA GLY A 291 -10.37 -2.38 -6.04
C GLY A 291 -9.30 -1.38 -5.66
N ALA A 292 -8.54 -1.64 -4.60
CA ALA A 292 -7.27 -0.98 -4.38
C ALA A 292 -6.24 -1.90 -3.73
N SER A 293 -4.97 -1.54 -3.87
CA SER A 293 -3.87 -2.13 -3.12
C SER A 293 -2.83 -1.10 -2.71
N ILE A 294 -2.17 -1.38 -1.57
CA ILE A 294 -0.99 -0.67 -1.10
C ILE A 294 0.12 -1.71 -0.97
N VAL A 295 1.22 -1.53 -1.68
CA VAL A 295 2.42 -2.37 -1.60
C VAL A 295 3.52 -1.56 -0.93
N ILE A 296 3.93 -1.99 0.27
CA ILE A 296 5.02 -1.40 1.03
C ILE A 296 6.26 -2.26 0.83
N SER A 297 7.32 -1.66 0.30
CA SER A 297 8.54 -2.38 -0.04
C SER A 297 9.12 -3.14 1.16
N ARG A 298 9.71 -4.31 0.88
CA ARG A 298 10.43 -5.12 1.86
C ARG A 298 11.48 -4.32 2.61
N HIS A 299 12.11 -3.36 1.94
CA HIS A 299 13.08 -2.46 2.55
C HIS A 299 12.49 -1.64 3.69
N ILE A 300 11.34 -0.99 3.45
CA ILE A 300 10.65 -0.20 4.47
C ILE A 300 10.22 -1.12 5.61
N ILE A 301 9.42 -2.15 5.31
CA ILE A 301 8.79 -2.94 6.36
C ILE A 301 9.82 -3.74 7.18
N VAL A 302 10.85 -4.30 6.54
CA VAL A 302 11.87 -5.11 7.24
C VAL A 302 12.98 -4.24 7.81
N LYS A 303 13.68 -3.48 6.97
CA LYS A 303 14.91 -2.79 7.37
C LYS A 303 14.65 -1.49 8.13
N LYS A 304 13.55 -0.80 7.82
CA LYS A 304 13.24 0.51 8.44
C LYS A 304 12.21 0.43 9.56
N PHE A 305 11.36 -0.59 9.57
CA PHE A 305 10.40 -0.82 10.65
C PHE A 305 10.78 -1.99 11.55
N LEU A 306 10.72 -3.24 11.07
CA LEU A 306 10.82 -4.42 11.95
C LEU A 306 12.14 -4.50 12.71
N ILE A 307 13.29 -4.37 12.02
CA ILE A 307 14.60 -4.44 12.68
C ILE A 307 14.76 -3.35 13.75
N PRO A 308 14.53 -2.04 13.46
CA PRO A 308 14.58 -1.02 14.49
C PRO A 308 13.56 -1.21 15.61
N ALA A 309 12.35 -1.68 15.30
CA ALA A 309 11.29 -1.90 16.28
C ALA A 309 11.68 -2.99 17.29
N ILE A 310 12.16 -4.15 16.79
CA ILE A 310 12.64 -5.25 17.63
C ILE A 310 13.85 -4.80 18.46
N THR A 311 14.79 -4.09 17.83
CA THR A 311 16.01 -3.60 18.50
C THR A 311 15.68 -2.62 19.63
N ARG A 312 14.65 -1.78 19.48
CA ARG A 312 14.19 -0.86 20.53
C ARG A 312 13.35 -1.54 21.60
N ALA A 313 12.52 -2.51 21.22
CA ALA A 313 11.68 -3.25 22.15
C ALA A 313 12.50 -4.11 23.12
N SER A 314 13.73 -4.47 22.76
CA SER A 314 14.61 -5.27 23.62
C SER A 314 15.99 -4.64 23.72
N LYS A 315 16.20 -3.90 24.82
CA LYS A 315 17.46 -3.22 25.16
C LYS A 315 18.65 -4.18 25.34
N ASP A 316 18.34 -5.44 25.57
CA ASP A 316 19.30 -6.50 25.85
C ASP A 316 19.74 -7.26 24.60
N LEU A 317 19.21 -6.92 23.41
CA LEU A 317 19.66 -7.48 22.14
C LEU A 317 21.08 -7.04 21.79
N ARG A 318 21.91 -7.99 21.36
CA ARG A 318 23.22 -7.67 20.75
C ARG A 318 23.07 -7.24 19.31
N ARG A 319 22.27 -8.00 18.55
CA ARG A 319 22.11 -7.81 17.10
C ARG A 319 20.81 -8.40 16.61
N VAL A 320 20.22 -7.74 15.61
CA VAL A 320 19.19 -8.30 14.74
C VAL A 320 19.71 -8.22 13.30
N ALA A 321 19.69 -9.33 12.57
CA ALA A 321 20.11 -9.38 11.18
C ALA A 321 19.03 -10.06 10.33
N VAL A 322 18.99 -9.77 9.03
CA VAL A 322 18.09 -10.45 8.08
C VAL A 322 18.85 -11.60 7.44
N THR A 323 18.24 -12.77 7.37
CA THR A 323 18.67 -13.82 6.45
C THR A 323 17.80 -13.73 5.21
N GLU A 324 18.42 -13.60 4.04
CA GLU A 324 17.69 -13.64 2.79
C GLU A 324 16.96 -15.00 2.69
N ARG A 325 15.63 -14.95 2.57
CA ARG A 325 14.87 -16.15 2.24
C ARG A 325 15.15 -16.53 0.78
N PRO A 326 15.08 -17.84 0.45
CA PRO A 326 15.00 -18.28 -0.94
C PRO A 326 13.93 -17.47 -1.70
N THR A 327 14.22 -17.11 -2.95
CA THR A 327 13.33 -16.30 -3.80
C THR A 327 11.98 -16.96 -4.10
N ASN A 328 11.80 -18.24 -3.76
CA ASN A 328 10.54 -18.97 -3.89
C ASN A 328 9.73 -19.05 -2.59
N LYS A 329 10.09 -18.29 -1.54
CA LYS A 329 9.37 -18.26 -0.27
C LYS A 329 8.85 -16.87 0.07
N SER A 330 7.67 -16.82 0.69
CA SER A 330 7.07 -15.59 1.21
C SER A 330 7.76 -15.09 2.48
N GLY A 331 7.56 -13.81 2.78
CA GLY A 331 7.91 -13.16 4.04
C GLY A 331 9.41 -12.97 4.26
N VAL A 332 9.88 -13.12 5.49
CA VAL A 332 11.28 -12.87 5.90
C VAL A 332 11.70 -13.77 7.06
N THR A 333 13.01 -14.05 7.14
CA THR A 333 13.62 -14.67 8.32
C THR A 333 14.62 -13.69 8.93
N LEU A 334 14.47 -13.44 10.23
CA LEU A 334 15.34 -12.58 11.03
C LEU A 334 16.16 -13.44 11.99
N GLN A 335 17.46 -13.19 12.05
CA GLN A 335 18.35 -13.70 13.08
C GLN A 335 18.39 -12.71 14.24
N VAL A 336 17.89 -13.15 15.39
CA VAL A 336 17.85 -12.38 16.62
C VAL A 336 18.90 -12.94 17.57
N VAL A 337 19.88 -12.11 17.93
CA VAL A 337 21.02 -12.50 18.75
C VAL A 337 20.91 -11.86 20.12
N TYR A 338 20.78 -12.71 21.13
CA TYR A 338 20.78 -12.35 22.53
C TYR A 338 22.12 -12.70 23.18
N PRO A 339 22.59 -11.92 24.17
CA PRO A 339 23.59 -12.40 25.11
C PRO A 339 23.06 -13.64 25.87
N PRO A 340 23.92 -14.63 26.19
CA PRO A 340 23.51 -15.84 26.89
C PRO A 340 22.72 -15.59 28.19
N GLN A 341 23.06 -14.53 28.93
CA GLN A 341 22.44 -14.24 30.22
C GLN A 341 20.95 -13.89 30.16
N TYR A 342 20.43 -13.50 28.98
CA TYR A 342 19.03 -13.12 28.77
C TYR A 342 18.18 -14.20 28.12
N LEU A 343 18.80 -15.26 27.60
CA LEU A 343 18.07 -16.43 27.11
C LEU A 343 17.78 -17.42 28.21
N PHE A 344 18.55 -17.43 29.29
CA PHE A 344 18.44 -18.45 30.33
C PHE A 344 18.25 -17.89 31.74
N GLU A 345 17.34 -18.53 32.46
CA GLU A 345 17.12 -18.34 33.89
C GLU A 345 17.76 -19.45 34.71
N TRP A 346 17.96 -19.17 35.98
CA TRP A 346 18.39 -20.17 36.96
C TRP A 346 17.25 -21.15 37.23
N VAL A 347 17.53 -22.45 37.13
CA VAL A 347 16.56 -23.49 37.48
C VAL A 347 17.08 -24.35 38.61
N MET A 348 16.20 -24.58 39.59
CA MET A 348 16.41 -25.59 40.61
C MET A 348 16.16 -26.97 40.02
N ASN A 349 17.20 -27.79 40.05
CA ASN A 349 17.21 -29.14 39.51
C ASN A 349 17.37 -30.15 40.62
N LYS A 350 16.63 -31.26 40.52
CA LYS A 350 16.77 -32.39 41.42
C LYS A 350 17.81 -33.33 40.83
N VAL A 351 19.01 -33.35 41.37
CA VAL A 351 20.15 -34.15 40.85
C VAL A 351 20.54 -35.24 41.84
N LYS A 352 21.38 -36.19 41.40
CA LYS A 352 21.95 -37.23 42.27
C LYS A 352 23.31 -36.81 42.83
N ASP A 353 23.49 -36.93 44.14
CA ASP A 353 24.79 -36.81 44.79
C ASP A 353 25.71 -38.02 44.44
N PRO A 354 27.00 -38.00 44.83
CA PRO A 354 27.90 -39.13 44.59
C PRO A 354 27.47 -40.47 45.23
N LEU A 355 26.54 -40.46 46.19
CA LEU A 355 25.98 -41.64 46.85
C LEU A 355 24.61 -42.05 46.27
N GLY A 356 24.10 -41.35 45.25
CA GLY A 356 22.80 -41.61 44.63
C GLY A 356 21.58 -41.02 45.35
N ASN A 357 21.79 -40.19 46.37
CA ASN A 357 20.70 -39.48 47.04
C ASN A 357 20.23 -38.28 46.21
N ASP A 358 18.96 -37.92 46.36
CA ASP A 358 18.40 -36.74 45.73
C ASP A 358 18.88 -35.47 46.44
N THR A 359 19.38 -34.50 45.67
CA THR A 359 19.77 -33.17 46.15
C THR A 359 19.34 -32.09 45.16
N ILE A 360 19.47 -30.82 45.56
CA ILE A 360 19.08 -29.67 44.73
C ILE A 360 20.35 -28.99 44.21
N ALA A 361 20.42 -28.80 42.90
CA ALA A 361 21.43 -27.99 42.25
C ALA A 361 20.77 -26.78 41.58
N LEU A 362 21.38 -25.61 41.74
CA LEU A 362 21.03 -24.43 40.97
C LEU A 362 21.92 -24.40 39.73
N ALA A 363 21.31 -24.38 38.56
CA ALA A 363 22.04 -24.52 37.29
C ALA A 363 21.68 -23.38 36.33
N LYS A 364 22.69 -22.86 35.63
CA LYS A 364 22.56 -21.93 34.50
C LYS A 364 23.62 -22.25 33.46
N PRO A 365 23.36 -22.05 32.15
CA PRO A 365 24.39 -22.22 31.13
C PRO A 365 25.62 -21.32 31.37
N ASP A 366 26.81 -21.93 31.36
CA ASP A 366 28.11 -21.28 31.47
C ASP A 366 28.63 -20.82 30.11
N THR A 367 28.46 -21.67 29.10
CA THR A 367 28.84 -21.36 27.71
C THR A 367 27.64 -21.56 26.80
N LEU A 368 27.39 -20.55 25.95
CA LEU A 368 26.44 -20.66 24.85
C LEU A 368 26.97 -19.85 23.66
N GLU A 369 27.08 -20.49 22.50
CA GLU A 369 27.42 -19.82 21.24
C GLU A 369 26.20 -19.13 20.61
N THR A 370 25.67 -18.09 21.28
CA THR A 370 24.51 -17.32 20.80
C THR A 370 24.74 -16.67 19.44
N ASP A 371 25.99 -16.32 19.13
CA ASP A 371 26.34 -15.66 17.87
C ASP A 371 26.36 -16.64 16.70
N ALA A 372 26.78 -17.89 16.92
CA ALA A 372 26.77 -18.95 15.92
C ALA A 372 25.38 -19.62 15.77
N LYS A 373 24.55 -19.54 16.81
CA LYS A 373 23.20 -20.13 16.88
C LYS A 373 22.16 -19.06 17.26
N PRO A 374 21.86 -18.12 16.35
CA PRO A 374 20.86 -17.09 16.58
C PRO A 374 19.45 -17.69 16.70
N LEU A 375 18.56 -16.98 17.39
CA LEU A 375 17.13 -17.25 17.31
C LEU A 375 16.65 -16.87 15.90
N LEU A 376 15.94 -17.78 15.25
CA LEU A 376 15.34 -17.56 13.93
C LEU A 376 13.89 -17.15 14.13
N LEU A 377 13.59 -15.88 13.85
CA LEU A 377 12.23 -15.37 13.77
C LEU A 377 11.77 -15.39 12.31
N GLU A 378 10.74 -16.18 12.04
CA GLU A 378 10.16 -16.36 10.74
C GLU A 378 8.84 -15.61 10.65
N ILE A 379 8.68 -14.77 9.62
CA ILE A 379 7.41 -14.17 9.25
C ILE A 379 7.11 -14.67 7.84
N ALA A 380 5.94 -15.28 7.64
CA ALA A 380 5.56 -15.88 6.36
C ALA A 380 4.04 -15.90 6.23
N ASP A 381 3.54 -15.87 5.00
CA ASP A 381 2.11 -16.06 4.78
C ASP A 381 1.71 -17.52 4.94
N ASN A 382 0.58 -17.75 5.60
CA ASN A 382 -0.05 -19.05 5.63
C ASN A 382 -0.40 -19.49 4.20
N PRO A 383 0.00 -20.70 3.74
CA PRO A 383 -0.20 -21.12 2.36
C PRO A 383 -1.68 -21.31 1.97
N LYS A 384 -2.59 -21.40 2.95
CA LYS A 384 -4.03 -21.55 2.72
C LYS A 384 -4.78 -20.23 2.81
N THR A 385 -4.44 -19.38 3.78
CA THR A 385 -5.18 -18.13 4.04
C THR A 385 -4.46 -16.89 3.53
N LEU A 386 -3.19 -17.01 3.12
CA LEU A 386 -2.25 -15.94 2.76
C LEU A 386 -2.07 -14.86 3.84
N VAL A 387 -2.56 -15.10 5.06
CA VAL A 387 -2.42 -14.17 6.17
C VAL A 387 -0.99 -14.26 6.70
N PRO A 388 -0.30 -13.13 6.93
CA PRO A 388 1.01 -13.12 7.56
C PRO A 388 0.94 -13.71 8.97
N GLU A 389 1.74 -14.75 9.19
CA GLU A 389 1.96 -15.39 10.46
C GLU A 389 3.43 -15.28 10.84
N TYR A 390 3.71 -15.33 12.14
CA TYR A 390 5.07 -15.45 12.65
C TYR A 390 5.23 -16.75 13.43
N GLY A 391 6.44 -17.27 13.37
CA GLY A 391 6.93 -18.36 14.20
C GLY A 391 8.38 -18.10 14.53
N TRP A 392 8.92 -18.86 15.46
CA TRP A 392 10.32 -18.77 15.80
C TRP A 392 10.87 -20.14 16.13
N SER A 393 12.18 -20.26 15.98
CA SER A 393 12.92 -21.44 16.40
C SER A 393 14.29 -21.04 16.91
N TRP A 394 14.80 -21.85 17.82
CA TRP A 394 16.16 -21.75 18.30
C TRP A 394 16.68 -23.15 18.59
N SER A 395 17.92 -23.40 18.17
CA SER A 395 18.61 -24.63 18.49
C SER A 395 20.06 -24.34 18.83
N GLY A 396 20.56 -24.88 19.94
CA GLY A 396 21.92 -24.62 20.37
C GLY A 396 22.45 -25.66 21.33
N THR A 397 23.78 -25.76 21.34
CA THR A 397 24.55 -26.58 22.26
C THR A 397 25.35 -25.69 23.21
N GLY A 398 25.58 -26.16 24.43
CA GLY A 398 26.36 -25.43 25.42
C GLY A 398 26.73 -26.29 26.61
N SER A 399 27.33 -25.65 27.61
CA SER A 399 27.66 -26.29 28.89
C SER A 399 26.95 -25.59 30.04
N ILE A 400 26.54 -26.36 31.03
CA ILE A 400 25.92 -25.88 32.27
C ILE A 400 26.85 -26.22 33.43
N GLY A 401 27.27 -25.19 34.16
CA GLY A 401 27.91 -25.34 35.45
C GLY A 401 26.85 -25.49 36.53
N TYR A 402 27.06 -26.46 37.41
CA TYR A 402 26.21 -26.63 38.58
C TYR A 402 27.01 -27.21 39.74
N ASP A 403 26.57 -26.92 40.95
CA ASP A 403 27.20 -27.45 42.14
C ASP A 403 26.31 -28.45 42.83
N VAL A 404 26.90 -29.58 43.18
CA VAL A 404 26.27 -30.58 44.02
C VAL A 404 26.83 -30.42 45.43
N TRP A 405 25.93 -30.15 46.38
CA TRP A 405 26.29 -30.13 47.79
C TRP A 405 26.39 -31.57 48.31
N PHE A 406 27.57 -31.92 48.82
CA PHE A 406 27.83 -33.22 49.44
C PHE A 406 28.36 -33.02 50.86
N ILE A 407 27.52 -33.27 51.88
CA ILE A 407 27.80 -33.04 53.30
C ILE A 407 28.17 -31.57 53.61
N ILE A 408 29.44 -31.19 53.41
CA ILE A 408 30.00 -29.84 53.60
C ILE A 408 30.90 -29.39 52.44
N THR A 409 31.08 -30.23 51.40
CA THR A 409 31.89 -29.90 50.22
C THR A 409 31.00 -29.58 49.03
N ARG A 410 31.36 -28.50 48.32
CA ARG A 410 30.76 -28.09 47.05
C ARG A 410 31.53 -28.80 45.94
N LEU A 411 30.86 -29.69 45.20
CA LEU A 411 31.44 -30.40 44.07
C LEU A 411 30.96 -29.74 42.77
N PRO A 412 31.81 -28.93 42.10
CA PRO A 412 31.45 -28.34 40.82
C PRO A 412 31.35 -29.45 39.77
N ARG A 413 30.29 -29.39 38.98
CA ARG A 413 30.07 -30.27 37.83
C ARG A 413 29.75 -29.43 36.60
N THR A 414 30.02 -30.03 35.45
CA THR A 414 29.66 -29.45 34.15
C THR A 414 28.98 -30.53 33.34
N SER A 415 27.84 -30.20 32.73
CA SER A 415 27.16 -31.08 31.79
C SER A 415 26.91 -30.33 30.48
N THR A 416 26.86 -31.06 29.37
CA THR A 416 26.57 -30.48 28.05
C THR A 416 25.10 -30.65 27.72
N PHE A 417 24.51 -29.62 27.12
CA PHE A 417 23.15 -29.68 26.63
C PHE A 417 23.11 -29.48 25.12
N ASP A 418 22.06 -30.02 24.50
CA ASP A 418 21.69 -29.82 23.11
C ASP A 418 20.18 -29.63 23.08
N LEU A 419 19.72 -28.41 22.78
CA LEU A 419 18.32 -28.05 22.87
C LEU A 419 17.83 -27.48 21.55
N SER A 420 16.63 -27.89 21.16
CA SER A 420 15.89 -27.34 20.04
C SER A 420 14.46 -27.05 20.44
N ILE A 421 14.03 -25.83 20.13
CA ILE A 421 12.77 -25.25 20.56
C ILE A 421 12.20 -24.44 19.42
N LYS A 422 10.89 -24.54 19.22
CA LYS A 422 10.19 -23.79 18.19
C LYS A 422 8.76 -23.50 18.63
N THR A 423 8.11 -22.58 17.93
CA THR A 423 6.69 -22.31 18.10
C THR A 423 5.85 -23.55 17.76
N LYS A 424 4.81 -23.80 18.55
CA LYS A 424 3.84 -24.90 18.35
C LYS A 424 3.07 -24.76 17.06
N GLU A 425 2.47 -23.60 16.88
CA GLU A 425 1.78 -23.22 15.65
C GLU A 425 2.10 -21.76 15.35
N PRO A 426 2.31 -21.39 14.08
CA PRO A 426 2.46 -19.99 13.71
C PRO A 426 1.28 -19.15 14.21
N ARG A 427 1.58 -17.92 14.63
CA ARG A 427 0.60 -16.98 15.20
C ARG A 427 0.40 -15.80 14.26
N SER A 428 -0.77 -15.18 14.28
CA SER A 428 -1.03 -14.00 13.46
C SER A 428 -0.01 -12.89 13.77
N PHE A 429 0.62 -12.37 12.72
CA PHE A 429 1.67 -11.36 12.84
C PHE A 429 1.13 -9.94 12.70
N LEU A 430 0.20 -9.73 11.78
CA LEU A 430 -0.22 -8.40 11.34
C LEU A 430 -1.71 -8.21 11.57
N SER A 431 -2.09 -7.06 12.10
CA SER A 431 -3.45 -6.58 12.11
C SER A 431 -3.52 -5.18 11.48
N ILE A 432 -4.59 -4.94 10.72
CA ILE A 432 -4.89 -3.64 10.13
C ILE A 432 -6.22 -3.18 10.71
N GLN A 433 -6.21 -2.07 11.44
CA GLN A 433 -7.41 -1.47 12.01
C GLN A 433 -7.30 0.05 11.97
N ASN A 434 -8.35 0.73 11.50
CA ASN A 434 -8.39 2.20 11.35
C ASN A 434 -7.13 2.74 10.65
N ASP A 435 -6.68 1.98 9.65
CA ASP A 435 -5.46 2.09 8.85
C ASP A 435 -4.18 2.34 9.66
N ARG A 436 -4.10 1.65 10.80
CA ARG A 436 -2.86 1.41 11.52
C ARG A 436 -2.40 -0.01 11.26
N ILE A 437 -1.09 -0.20 11.10
CA ILE A 437 -0.47 -1.52 11.05
C ILE A 437 0.03 -1.86 12.45
N ALA A 438 -0.65 -2.75 13.15
CA ALA A 438 -0.17 -3.27 14.42
C ALA A 438 0.42 -4.68 14.22
N ALA A 439 1.62 -4.91 14.77
CA ALA A 439 2.32 -6.19 14.67
C ALA A 439 2.74 -6.70 16.05
N THR A 440 2.01 -7.67 16.59
CA THR A 440 2.29 -8.20 17.94
C THR A 440 3.03 -9.54 17.84
N MET A 441 4.14 -9.68 18.57
CA MET A 441 4.92 -10.91 18.61
C MET A 441 5.24 -11.33 20.05
N THR A 442 4.43 -12.22 20.59
CA THR A 442 4.63 -12.78 21.93
C THR A 442 5.38 -14.11 21.83
N PHE A 443 6.45 -14.24 22.61
CA PHE A 443 7.19 -15.48 22.80
C PHE A 443 6.89 -15.93 24.22
N ASP A 444 5.99 -16.91 24.36
CA ASP A 444 5.52 -17.41 25.65
C ASP A 444 5.60 -18.94 25.70
N ALA A 445 5.61 -19.48 26.92
CA ALA A 445 5.70 -20.92 27.13
C ALA A 445 4.49 -21.67 26.55
N GLU A 446 3.31 -21.04 26.51
CA GLU A 446 2.08 -21.65 25.98
C GLU A 446 2.13 -21.87 24.46
N GLY A 447 2.81 -20.98 23.74
CA GLY A 447 3.00 -21.03 22.28
C GLY A 447 4.19 -21.83 21.82
N THR A 448 4.94 -22.42 22.74
CA THR A 448 6.18 -23.11 22.44
C THR A 448 5.93 -24.62 22.41
N GLU A 449 6.47 -25.32 21.41
CA GLU A 449 6.46 -26.77 21.43
C GLU A 449 7.23 -27.31 22.63
N LYS A 450 6.97 -28.57 22.98
CA LYS A 450 7.79 -29.29 23.94
C LYS A 450 9.24 -29.26 23.45
N ARG A 451 10.13 -28.83 24.33
CA ARG A 451 11.58 -28.80 24.07
C ARG A 451 12.06 -30.20 23.67
N THR A 452 12.95 -30.24 22.69
CA THR A 452 13.56 -31.47 22.19
C THR A 452 15.07 -31.40 22.38
N GLY A 453 15.69 -32.56 22.59
CA GLY A 453 17.12 -32.67 22.91
C GLY A 453 17.41 -33.02 24.36
N LYS A 454 18.64 -32.81 24.81
CA LYS A 454 19.13 -33.12 26.15
C LYS A 454 19.39 -31.82 26.90
N ASP A 455 18.77 -31.66 28.06
CA ASP A 455 18.98 -30.53 28.98
C ASP A 455 20.30 -30.64 29.79
N GLY A 456 21.12 -31.67 29.54
CA GLY A 456 22.27 -32.04 30.35
C GLY A 456 22.28 -33.53 30.68
N ASP A 457 22.75 -33.86 31.88
CA ASP A 457 22.51 -35.15 32.52
C ASP A 457 20.99 -35.36 32.67
N ASP A 458 20.51 -36.60 32.72
CA ASP A 458 19.07 -36.99 32.68
C ASP A 458 18.14 -36.29 33.70
N THR A 459 18.71 -35.54 34.65
CA THR A 459 18.02 -34.87 35.75
C THR A 459 18.11 -33.33 35.72
N LEU A 460 18.96 -32.76 34.87
CA LEU A 460 19.07 -31.31 34.71
C LEU A 460 18.02 -30.80 33.73
N LYS A 461 17.49 -29.62 34.03
CA LYS A 461 16.61 -28.81 33.19
C LYS A 461 17.24 -27.44 33.05
N VAL A 462 17.22 -26.92 31.83
CA VAL A 462 17.65 -25.55 31.56
C VAL A 462 16.42 -24.63 31.57
N GLY A 463 16.46 -23.50 32.26
CA GLY A 463 15.38 -22.52 32.21
C GLY A 463 15.61 -21.54 31.09
N LEU A 464 14.60 -21.24 30.29
CA LEU A 464 14.69 -20.29 29.19
C LEU A 464 13.77 -19.11 29.44
N LEU A 465 14.31 -17.92 29.28
CA LEU A 465 13.59 -16.67 29.28
C LEU A 465 13.14 -16.37 27.85
N PHE A 466 11.84 -16.23 27.64
CA PHE A 466 11.27 -15.86 26.35
C PHE A 466 11.02 -14.35 26.32
N PRO A 467 11.70 -13.58 25.45
CA PRO A 467 11.43 -12.16 25.28
C PRO A 467 10.13 -11.97 24.51
N SER A 468 9.15 -11.25 25.06
CA SER A 468 7.95 -10.84 24.32
C SER A 468 8.16 -9.45 23.70
N PHE A 469 7.66 -9.24 22.47
CA PHE A 469 7.75 -7.95 21.80
C PHE A 469 6.36 -7.49 21.35
N GLU A 470 6.00 -6.28 21.75
CA GLU A 470 4.86 -5.58 21.16
C GLU A 470 5.40 -4.53 20.18
N LEU A 471 5.19 -4.73 18.87
CA LEU A 471 5.64 -3.80 17.85
C LEU A 471 4.44 -3.04 17.29
N ARG A 472 4.57 -1.72 17.17
CA ARG A 472 3.51 -0.87 16.60
C ARG A 472 4.12 -0.02 15.50
N LEU A 473 3.57 -0.14 14.29
CA LEU A 473 3.80 0.83 13.23
C LEU A 473 2.60 1.78 13.26
N ASP A 474 2.87 3.05 13.59
CA ASP A 474 1.84 4.07 13.59
C ASP A 474 1.27 4.29 12.17
N GLU A 475 0.19 5.07 12.10
CA GLU A 475 -0.76 5.26 10.99
C GLU A 475 -0.23 5.21 9.54
N LEU A 476 -0.98 4.51 8.67
CA LEU A 476 -0.88 4.54 7.21
C LEU A 476 -1.53 5.77 6.57
N ASP A 477 -1.98 6.74 7.38
CA ASP A 477 -2.70 7.97 6.96
C ASP A 477 -2.03 8.72 5.80
N TYR A 478 -0.72 8.62 5.69
CA TYR A 478 0.10 9.21 4.65
C TYR A 478 -0.19 8.72 3.21
N PHE A 479 -0.61 7.46 3.07
CA PHE A 479 -0.95 6.85 1.78
C PHE A 479 -2.42 6.52 1.67
N ARG A 480 -3.23 6.88 2.68
CA ARG A 480 -4.68 6.96 2.57
C ARG A 480 -4.97 8.11 1.63
N THR A 481 -4.79 7.84 0.34
CA THR A 481 -4.91 8.86 -0.68
C THR A 481 -6.27 9.49 -0.56
N THR A 482 -6.34 10.75 -0.19
CA THR A 482 -7.58 11.37 0.25
C THR A 482 -8.38 11.88 -0.96
N ASN A 483 -9.11 10.94 -1.56
CA ASN A 483 -10.32 11.09 -2.39
C ASN A 483 -10.21 11.14 -3.92
N VAL A 484 -11.15 10.42 -4.55
CA VAL A 484 -11.45 10.38 -5.99
C VAL A 484 -12.50 11.46 -6.41
N PHE A 485 -13.29 12.02 -5.46
CA PHE A 485 -14.29 13.06 -5.73
C PHE A 485 -14.67 14.00 -4.53
N PHE A 486 -14.02 13.92 -3.34
CA PHE A 486 -14.24 14.81 -2.16
C PHE A 486 -13.03 14.94 -1.19
N PRO A 487 -12.23 16.00 -1.19
CA PRO A 487 -11.01 16.12 -0.38
C PRO A 487 -11.15 15.72 1.11
N GLY A 488 -10.18 14.97 1.65
CA GLY A 488 -10.08 14.68 3.10
C GLY A 488 -10.85 13.46 3.65
N ARG A 489 -11.21 12.47 2.82
CA ARG A 489 -11.84 11.21 3.31
C ARG A 489 -10.97 9.98 3.12
N HIS A 490 -11.05 9.07 4.10
CA HIS A 490 -10.51 7.71 4.02
C HIS A 490 -10.92 7.03 2.71
N MET A 491 -9.98 6.37 2.02
CA MET A 491 -10.20 5.95 0.63
C MET A 491 -10.00 4.45 0.36
N ILE A 492 -9.21 3.73 1.16
CA ILE A 492 -8.99 2.28 0.98
C ILE A 492 -9.40 1.56 2.25
N ASP A 493 -10.58 0.94 2.24
CA ASP A 493 -11.02 0.07 3.32
C ASP A 493 -10.24 -1.25 3.27
N SER A 494 -9.24 -1.34 4.14
CA SER A 494 -8.29 -2.45 4.18
C SER A 494 -8.97 -3.73 4.69
N LYS A 495 -8.94 -4.78 3.87
CA LYS A 495 -9.60 -6.06 4.16
C LYS A 495 -8.63 -7.20 4.44
N ARG A 496 -7.50 -7.21 3.75
CA ARG A 496 -6.54 -8.32 3.78
C ARG A 496 -5.13 -7.78 3.68
N ALA A 497 -4.21 -8.45 4.36
CA ALA A 497 -2.78 -8.27 4.18
C ALA A 497 -2.14 -9.59 3.76
N MET A 498 -1.05 -9.50 3.00
CA MET A 498 -0.18 -10.62 2.64
C MET A 498 1.26 -10.10 2.52
N PHE A 499 2.24 -10.97 2.69
CA PHE A 499 3.67 -10.64 2.63
C PHE A 499 4.45 -11.58 1.68
N PRO A 500 4.11 -11.67 0.38
CA PRO A 500 4.79 -12.54 -0.58
C PRO A 500 6.27 -12.18 -0.79
N GLY A 501 6.61 -10.89 -0.72
CA GLY A 501 7.99 -10.40 -0.86
C GLY A 501 8.06 -8.98 -0.31
N ASP A 502 7.16 -8.14 -0.81
CA ASP A 502 6.73 -6.89 -0.20
C ASP A 502 5.45 -7.10 0.64
N LEU A 503 5.18 -6.18 1.58
CA LEU A 503 3.92 -6.21 2.32
C LEU A 503 2.81 -5.62 1.44
N VAL A 504 1.78 -6.40 1.15
CA VAL A 504 0.64 -6.00 0.34
C VAL A 504 -0.60 -5.90 1.20
N ILE A 505 -1.29 -4.78 1.09
CA ILE A 505 -2.58 -4.51 1.72
C ILE A 505 -3.60 -4.39 0.61
N LEU A 506 -4.67 -5.16 0.69
CA LEU A 506 -5.75 -5.20 -0.28
C LEU A 506 -7.03 -4.64 0.36
N GLY A 507 -7.76 -3.84 -0.40
CA GLY A 507 -8.97 -3.20 0.07
C GLY A 507 -9.93 -2.80 -1.04
N ASP A 508 -11.04 -2.21 -0.63
CA ASP A 508 -11.98 -1.56 -1.54
C ASP A 508 -11.76 -0.05 -1.50
N ILE A 509 -11.95 0.60 -2.65
CA ILE A 509 -12.15 2.04 -2.67
C ILE A 509 -13.48 2.34 -1.97
N THR A 510 -13.42 3.04 -0.84
CA THR A 510 -14.58 3.32 0.01
C THR A 510 -15.67 4.04 -0.77
N LYS A 511 -16.92 3.57 -0.61
CA LYS A 511 -18.11 4.22 -1.15
C LYS A 511 -18.39 5.47 -0.29
N THR A 512 -18.49 6.63 -0.93
CA THR A 512 -18.89 7.88 -0.26
C THR A 512 -20.27 7.83 0.34
#